data_AF-A0A957EH51-F1
#
_entry.id   AF-A0A957EH51-F1
#
_cell.length_a   1.000
_cell.length_b   1.000
_cell.length_c   1.000
_cell.angle_alpha   90.00
_cell.angle_beta   90.00
_cell.angle_gamma   90.00
#
_symmetry.space_group_name_H-M   'P 1'
#
loop_
_entity.id
_entity.type
_entity.pdbx_description
1 polymer ?
#
loop_
_entity_poly.entity_id
_entity_poly.type
_entity_poly.pdbx_seq_one_letter_code
_entity_poly.pdbx_strand_id
1 'polypeptide(L)' 'LDIMMDGSMGLADFQCQQLLGHHQYLRINPVLTEAIGLAAYKKVDELMHIGETCDLTEAVEWLENSWMETEALFELVPA' A
#
# COMPACT_ATOMS: atom_id res chain seq x y z
N LEU A 1 -21.01 -6.64 5.81
CA LEU A 1 -19.68 -6.36 6.37
C LEU A 1 -18.84 -5.66 5.30
N ASP A 2 -18.86 -6.23 4.10
CA ASP A 2 -18.11 -5.79 2.92
C ASP A 2 -18.26 -4.29 2.60
N ILE A 3 -19.48 -3.75 2.54
CA ILE A 3 -19.70 -2.29 2.28
C ILE A 3 -19.06 -1.38 3.35
N MET A 4 -19.05 -1.80 4.62
CA MET A 4 -18.43 -1.00 5.69
C MET A 4 -16.91 -1.07 5.63
N MET A 5 -16.35 -2.23 5.28
CA MET A 5 -14.90 -2.41 5.11
C MET A 5 -14.39 -1.64 3.90
N ASP A 6 -15.03 -1.78 2.74
CA ASP A 6 -14.67 -1.04 1.51
C ASP A 6 -14.83 0.48 1.70
N GLY A 7 -15.92 0.91 2.34
CA GLY A 7 -16.14 2.32 2.67
C GLY A 7 -15.11 2.89 3.65
N SER A 8 -14.64 2.08 4.61
CA SER A 8 -13.59 2.49 5.55
C SER A 8 -12.20 2.56 4.90
N MET A 9 -11.89 1.69 3.94
CA MET A 9 -10.59 1.69 3.25
C MET A 9 -10.39 2.94 2.41
N GLY A 10 -11.44 3.40 1.69
CA GLY A 10 -11.36 4.63 0.90
C GLY A 10 -11.17 5.89 1.77
N LEU A 11 -11.84 5.95 2.92
CA LEU A 11 -11.68 7.08 3.85
C LEU A 11 -10.29 7.09 4.50
N ALA A 12 -9.79 5.93 4.93
CA ALA A 12 -8.46 5.83 5.54
C ALA A 12 -7.36 6.25 4.55
N ASP A 13 -7.43 5.79 3.31
CA ASP A 13 -6.51 6.17 2.22
C ASP A 13 -6.50 7.68 2.00
N PHE A 14 -7.70 8.28 1.84
CA PHE A 14 -7.83 9.73 1.69
C PHE A 14 -7.23 10.48 2.89
N GLN A 15 -7.53 10.06 4.12
CA GLN A 15 -7.02 10.70 5.32
C GLN A 15 -5.49 10.59 5.43
N CYS A 16 -4.92 9.42 5.15
CA CYS A 16 -3.47 9.23 5.12
C CYS A 16 -2.82 10.15 4.10
N GLN A 17 -3.38 10.24 2.89
CA GLN A 17 -2.88 11.13 1.85
C GLN A 17 -2.92 12.60 2.28
N GLN A 18 -4.00 13.06 2.94
CA GLN A 18 -4.12 14.44 3.41
C GLN A 18 -3.17 14.76 4.57
N LEU A 19 -2.91 13.80 5.47
CA LEU A 19 -2.11 14.03 6.67
C LEU A 19 -0.61 13.91 6.42
N LEU A 20 -0.19 12.94 5.62
CA LEU A 20 1.22 12.59 5.41
C LEU A 20 1.77 13.18 4.10
N GLY A 21 0.89 13.47 3.14
CA GLY A 21 1.28 13.94 1.82
C GLY A 21 1.98 12.88 0.97
N HIS A 22 2.26 13.24 -0.28
CA HIS A 22 2.73 12.30 -1.31
C HIS A 22 4.14 11.73 -1.07
N HIS A 23 5.01 12.45 -0.36
CA HIS A 23 6.37 11.99 -0.08
C HIS A 23 6.47 11.08 1.15
N GLN A 24 5.41 10.94 1.95
CA GLN A 24 5.44 10.12 3.17
C GLN A 24 4.35 9.05 3.19
N TYR A 25 3.53 8.98 2.15
CA TYR A 25 2.49 7.98 2.01
C TYR A 25 2.34 7.52 0.56
N LEU A 26 2.44 6.20 0.38
CA LEU A 26 2.05 5.48 -0.84
C LEU A 26 1.21 4.28 -0.43
N ARG A 27 0.11 4.02 -1.16
CA ARG A 27 -0.77 2.87 -0.93
C ARG A 27 -0.56 1.80 -2.00
N ILE A 28 -0.16 0.60 -1.56
CA ILE A 28 -0.16 -0.59 -2.41
C ILE A 28 -1.50 -1.29 -2.21
N ASN A 29 -2.33 -1.32 -3.26
CA ASN A 29 -3.65 -1.96 -3.22
C ASN A 29 -3.99 -2.57 -4.58
N PRO A 30 -3.49 -3.78 -4.88
CA PRO A 30 -3.76 -4.46 -6.14
C PRO A 30 -5.27 -4.69 -6.33
N VAL A 31 -5.74 -4.52 -7.56
CA VAL A 31 -7.15 -4.78 -7.89
C VAL A 31 -7.38 -6.28 -7.99
N LEU A 32 -8.37 -6.78 -7.25
CA LEU A 32 -8.84 -8.15 -7.39
C LEU A 32 -9.83 -8.24 -8.56
N THR A 33 -9.62 -9.18 -9.48
CA THR A 33 -10.49 -9.38 -10.66
C THR A 33 -11.86 -9.96 -10.33
N GLU A 34 -11.99 -10.56 -9.15
CA GLU A 34 -13.24 -11.06 -8.59
C GLU A 34 -13.30 -10.82 -7.09
N ALA A 35 -14.50 -10.90 -6.52
CA ALA A 35 -14.70 -10.75 -5.09
C ALA A 35 -14.20 -11.99 -4.35
N ILE A 36 -13.08 -11.87 -3.63
CA ILE A 36 -12.52 -12.92 -2.79
C ILE A 36 -12.90 -12.64 -1.33
N GLY A 37 -13.76 -13.49 -0.75
CA GLY A 37 -14.17 -13.36 0.64
C GLY A 37 -13.02 -13.67 1.63
N LEU A 38 -13.08 -13.09 2.82
CA LEU A 38 -12.04 -13.27 3.86
C LEU A 38 -11.81 -14.74 4.27
N ALA A 39 -12.83 -15.59 4.15
CA ALA A 39 -12.76 -17.02 4.46
C ALA A 39 -12.46 -17.92 3.24
N ALA A 40 -12.17 -17.34 2.07
CA ALA A 40 -11.94 -18.06 0.83
C ALA A 40 -10.54 -18.71 0.78
N TYR A 41 -10.21 -19.57 1.75
CA TYR A 41 -8.89 -20.22 1.85
C TYR A 41 -8.49 -21.04 0.61
N LYS A 42 -9.47 -21.44 -0.22
CA LYS A 42 -9.23 -22.14 -1.48
C LYS A 42 -8.70 -21.24 -2.60
N LYS A 43 -8.66 -19.92 -2.38
CA LYS A 43 -8.22 -18.89 -3.33
C LYS A 43 -6.80 -18.39 -3.04
N VAL A 44 -6.06 -19.05 -2.14
CA VAL A 44 -4.68 -18.67 -1.78
C VAL A 44 -3.77 -18.64 -3.01
N ASP A 45 -3.83 -19.65 -3.87
CA ASP A 45 -2.98 -19.70 -5.08
C ASP A 45 -3.24 -18.52 -6.02
N GLU A 46 -4.50 -18.09 -6.14
CA GLU A 46 -4.89 -16.92 -6.94
C GLU A 46 -4.38 -15.62 -6.31
N LEU A 47 -4.47 -15.48 -4.98
CA LEU A 47 -3.91 -14.34 -4.26
C LEU A 47 -2.38 -14.27 -4.36
N MET A 48 -1.69 -15.42 -4.32
CA MET A 48 -0.25 -15.48 -4.56
C MET A 48 0.08 -15.02 -5.98
N HIS A 49 -0.65 -15.52 -6.97
CA HIS A 49 -0.45 -15.12 -8.36
C HIS A 49 -0.65 -13.62 -8.55
N ILE A 50 -1.69 -13.02 -7.96
CA ILE A 50 -1.91 -11.56 -7.98
C ILE A 50 -0.74 -10.83 -7.32
N GLY A 51 -0.25 -11.30 -6.17
CA GLY A 51 0.89 -10.70 -5.48
C GLY A 51 2.19 -10.76 -6.29
N GLU A 52 2.45 -11.86 -6.99
CA GLU A 52 3.65 -12.06 -7.80
C GLU A 52 3.63 -11.30 -9.14
N THR A 53 2.43 -11.05 -9.66
CA THR A 53 2.23 -10.36 -10.95
C THR A 53 1.90 -8.88 -10.82
N CYS A 54 1.63 -8.41 -9.60
CA CYS A 54 1.38 -7.01 -9.34
C CYS A 54 2.57 -6.16 -9.75
N ASP A 55 2.33 -5.14 -10.56
CA ASP A 55 3.35 -4.14 -10.87
C ASP A 55 3.62 -3.31 -9.62
N LEU A 56 4.88 -3.32 -9.17
CA LEU A 56 5.37 -2.58 -8.01
C LEU A 56 6.35 -1.48 -8.42
N THR A 57 6.49 -1.17 -9.72
CA THR A 57 7.46 -0.19 -10.23
C THR A 57 7.33 1.15 -9.53
N GLU A 58 6.11 1.70 -9.43
CA GLU A 58 5.85 2.97 -8.71
C GLU A 58 6.25 2.89 -7.24
N ALA A 59 6.00 1.75 -6.57
CA ALA A 59 6.34 1.58 -5.17
C ALA A 59 7.86 1.51 -4.93
N VAL A 60 8.59 0.87 -5.83
CA VAL A 60 10.06 0.83 -5.79
C VAL A 60 10.63 2.23 -6.04
N GLU A 61 10.16 2.93 -7.07
CA GLU A 61 10.59 4.31 -7.36
C GLU A 61 10.30 5.25 -6.19
N TRP A 62 9.13 5.14 -5.56
CA TRP A 62 8.78 5.94 -4.39
C TRP A 62 9.69 5.64 -3.20
N LEU A 63 9.97 4.36 -2.93
CA LEU A 63 10.86 3.96 -1.83
C LEU A 63 12.26 4.55 -2.01
N GLU A 64 12.81 4.48 -3.21
CA GLU A 64 14.12 5.03 -3.54
C GLU A 64 14.16 6.55 -3.35
N ASN A 65 13.15 7.28 -3.83
CA ASN A 65 13.15 8.74 -3.88
C ASN A 65 12.57 9.45 -2.64
N SER A 66 11.90 8.72 -1.73
CA SER A 66 11.18 9.35 -0.62
C SER A 66 11.46 8.67 0.72
N TRP A 67 11.59 7.33 0.75
CA TRP A 67 11.80 6.62 2.01
C TRP A 67 13.29 6.41 2.32
N MET A 68 14.08 5.89 1.37
CA MET A 68 15.48 5.54 1.59
C MET A 68 16.41 6.77 1.68
N GLU A 69 16.12 7.84 0.94
CA GLU A 69 16.85 9.11 1.09
C GLU A 69 16.66 9.75 2.48
N THR A 70 15.55 9.44 3.17
CA THR A 70 15.26 9.99 4.50
C THR A 70 16.23 9.46 5.57
N GLU A 71 16.83 8.27 5.42
CA GLU A 71 17.86 7.79 6.37
C GLU A 71 19.12 8.67 6.37
N ALA A 72 19.47 9.29 5.24
CA ALA A 72 20.64 10.18 5.15
C ALA A 72 20.46 11.51 5.91
N LEU A 73 19.22 11.92 6.18
CA LEU A 73 18.91 13.13 6.96
C LEU A 73 18.92 12.88 8.47
N PHE A 74 18.67 11.64 8.92
CA PHE A 74 18.72 11.30 10.35
C PHE A 74 20.15 11.22 10.91
N GLU A 75 21.17 10.96 10.08
CA GLU A 75 22.58 11.02 10.50
C GLU A 75 23.12 12.45 10.73
N LEU A 76 22.39 13.48 10.28
CA LEU A 76 22.81 14.88 10.37
C LEU A 76 22.19 15.67 11.53
N VAL A 77 21.37 15.04 12.38
CA VAL A 77 20.80 15.68 13.57
C VAL A 77 21.55 15.20 14.82
N PRO A 78 22.41 16.04 15.44
CA PRO A 78 23.03 15.69 16.72
C PRO A 78 21.97 15.63 17.83
N ALA A 79 22.14 14.66 18.74
CA ALA A 79 21.31 14.40 19.91
C ALA A 79 21.18 15.59 20.87
#